data_AF-A0A1L9B1B3-F1
#
_entry.id   AF-A0A1L9B1B3-F1
#
_cell.length_a   1.000
_cell.length_b   1.000
_cell.length_c   1.000
_cell.angle_alpha   90.00
_cell.angle_beta   90.00
_cell.angle_gamma   90.00
#
_symmetry.space_group_name_H-M   'P 1'
#
loop_
_entity.id
_entity.type
_entity.pdbx_description
1 polymer ?
#
loop_
_entity_poly.entity_id
_entity_poly.type
_entity_poly.pdbx_seq_one_letter_code
_entity_poly.pdbx_strand_id
1 'polypeptide(L)'
;MSINGNFRRVSADQLRDLLASPEQVNDVVYPPEDEDSDDDTSSNADHLPMEKNWHGLHFLLTGTAWEGASPLNFIAAGGQRVGEEDVGYGPPRAFTPQQVKDISRALEGVDGEGLRRRFNARKMDELEIYPQGWSDNDAEESLESLLEDFDALRSFLREGAEQGQALLVYLN
;
A
#
# COMPACT_ATOMS: atom_id res chain seq x y z
N MET A 1 15.70 6.32 10.86
CA MET A 1 14.41 5.57 10.94
C MET A 1 13.93 5.38 9.52
N SER A 2 13.41 4.19 9.20
CA SER A 2 12.80 3.91 7.90
C SER A 2 11.31 4.31 7.93
N ILE A 3 10.73 4.56 6.76
CA ILE A 3 9.28 4.74 6.59
C ILE A 3 8.80 3.60 5.69
N ASN A 4 8.14 2.63 6.29
CA ASN A 4 7.67 1.44 5.60
C ASN A 4 6.19 1.59 5.26
N GLY A 5 5.84 1.33 4.01
CA GLY A 5 4.45 1.32 3.55
C GLY A 5 3.85 -0.07 3.66
N ASN A 6 2.60 -0.13 4.10
CA ASN A 6 1.93 -1.39 4.36
C ASN A 6 0.47 -1.35 3.90
N PHE A 7 -0.01 -2.49 3.43
CA PHE A 7 -1.36 -2.70 2.94
C PHE A 7 -1.97 -3.87 3.68
N ARG A 8 -3.09 -3.68 4.39
CA ARG A 8 -3.82 -4.79 5.03
C ARG A 8 -5.25 -4.86 4.53
N ARG A 9 -5.66 -6.02 4.03
CA ARG A 9 -7.05 -6.32 3.72
C ARG A 9 -7.79 -6.64 5.00
N VAL A 10 -9.01 -6.14 5.12
CA VAL A 10 -9.91 -6.46 6.23
C VAL A 10 -11.30 -6.71 5.67
N SER A 11 -12.13 -7.50 6.35
CA SER A 11 -13.52 -7.67 5.95
C SER A 11 -14.29 -6.35 6.04
N ALA A 12 -15.43 -6.26 5.35
CA ALA A 12 -16.31 -5.09 5.43
C ALA A 12 -16.87 -4.86 6.85
N ASP A 13 -17.06 -5.93 7.63
CA ASP A 13 -17.49 -5.86 9.02
C ASP A 13 -16.35 -5.35 9.91
N GLN A 14 -15.13 -5.91 9.78
CA GLN A 14 -13.95 -5.39 10.50
C GLN A 14 -13.70 -3.91 10.22
N LEU A 15 -13.84 -3.46 8.96
CA LEU A 15 -13.72 -2.03 8.65
C LEU A 15 -14.78 -1.21 9.41
N ARG A 16 -16.04 -1.68 9.43
CA ARG A 16 -17.13 -0.96 10.12
C ARG A 16 -16.85 -0.85 11.61
N ASP A 17 -16.42 -1.94 12.22
CA ASP A 17 -16.11 -2.02 13.65
C ASP A 17 -14.92 -1.12 13.97
N LEU A 18 -13.88 -1.14 13.14
CA LEU A 18 -12.70 -0.30 13.29
C LEU A 18 -13.01 1.21 13.13
N LEU A 19 -13.94 1.58 12.26
CA LEU A 19 -14.39 2.97 12.13
C LEU A 19 -15.27 3.42 13.32
N ALA A 20 -15.93 2.48 14.01
CA ALA A 20 -16.71 2.75 15.21
C ALA A 20 -15.86 2.76 16.49
N SER A 21 -14.78 1.98 16.50
CA SER A 21 -13.82 1.81 17.60
C SER A 21 -12.37 1.89 17.08
N PRO A 22 -11.87 3.10 16.75
CA PRO A 22 -10.53 3.28 16.21
C PRO A 22 -9.40 2.87 17.14
N GLU A 23 -9.65 2.80 18.45
CA GLU A 23 -8.67 2.36 19.46
C GLU A 23 -8.14 0.95 19.22
N GLN A 24 -8.86 0.12 18.45
CA GLN A 24 -8.50 -1.25 18.10
C GLN A 24 -7.52 -1.33 16.92
N VAL A 25 -7.14 -0.19 16.33
CA VAL A 25 -6.34 -0.17 15.11
C VAL A 25 -4.98 -0.82 15.26
N ASN A 26 -4.35 -0.70 16.43
CA ASN A 26 -3.06 -1.33 16.68
C ASN A 26 -3.18 -2.86 16.68
N ASP A 27 -4.26 -3.43 17.21
CA ASP A 27 -4.47 -4.88 17.19
C ASP A 27 -4.75 -5.40 15.78
N VAL A 28 -5.38 -4.58 14.94
CA VAL A 28 -5.63 -4.91 13.53
C VAL A 28 -4.38 -4.75 12.67
N VAL A 29 -3.52 -3.76 12.95
CA VAL A 29 -2.29 -3.45 12.21
C VAL A 29 -1.09 -4.28 12.70
N TYR A 30 -1.10 -4.68 13.95
CA TYR A 30 -0.09 -5.51 14.60
C TYR A 30 -0.81 -6.62 15.38
N PRO A 31 -1.42 -7.59 14.68
CA PRO A 31 -2.05 -8.72 15.35
C PRO A 31 -1.01 -9.43 16.21
N PRO A 32 -1.37 -9.83 17.44
CA PRO A 32 -0.44 -10.57 18.29
C PRO A 32 0.03 -11.82 17.56
N GLU A 33 1.34 -12.08 17.61
CA GLU A 33 1.90 -13.33 17.10
C GLU A 33 1.38 -14.46 17.99
N ASP A 34 0.59 -15.38 17.42
CA ASP A 34 0.16 -16.57 18.16
C ASP A 34 1.37 -17.51 18.34
N GLU A 35 2.07 -17.40 19.47
CA GLU A 35 3.26 -18.22 19.81
C GLU A 35 2.98 -19.74 19.84
N ASP A 36 1.71 -20.16 19.89
CA ASP A 36 1.26 -21.56 19.97
C ASP A 36 0.73 -22.13 18.64
N SER A 37 0.77 -21.36 17.55
CA SER A 37 0.28 -21.78 16.24
C SER A 37 1.38 -22.54 15.48
N ASP A 38 1.41 -23.88 15.60
CA ASP A 38 2.09 -24.79 14.65
C ASP A 38 1.44 -24.77 13.24
N ASP A 39 0.46 -23.90 13.04
CA ASP A 39 -0.31 -23.69 11.83
C ASP A 39 0.29 -22.49 11.09
N ASP A 40 0.94 -22.75 9.95
CA ASP A 40 1.41 -21.79 8.94
C ASP A 40 0.22 -21.01 8.27
N THR A 41 -0.89 -20.90 9.00
CA THR A 41 -2.23 -20.48 8.55
C THR A 41 -2.79 -19.32 9.38
N SER A 42 -2.00 -18.74 10.30
CA SER A 42 -2.03 -17.28 10.52
C SER A 42 -1.50 -16.62 9.25
N SER A 43 -2.25 -16.75 8.16
CA SER A 43 -1.80 -16.32 6.87
C SER A 43 -1.68 -14.81 6.91
N ASN A 44 -0.45 -14.31 6.93
CA ASN A 44 -0.09 -12.95 6.54
C ASN A 44 -0.57 -12.61 5.10
N ALA A 45 -1.35 -13.48 4.44
CA ALA A 45 -1.98 -13.28 3.14
C ALA A 45 -2.88 -12.04 3.09
N ASP A 46 -3.42 -11.60 4.23
CA ASP A 46 -4.18 -10.35 4.32
C ASP A 46 -3.28 -9.11 4.47
N HIS A 47 -1.96 -9.26 4.55
CA HIS A 47 -0.99 -8.20 4.71
C HIS A 47 0.07 -8.22 3.62
N LEU A 48 0.29 -7.08 2.97
CA LEU A 48 1.35 -6.87 2.01
C LEU A 48 2.24 -5.73 2.50
N PRO A 49 3.43 -6.05 3.04
CA PRO A 49 4.45 -5.05 3.30
C PRO A 49 5.02 -4.58 1.95
N MET A 50 5.06 -3.27 1.75
CA MET A 50 5.68 -2.61 0.60
C MET A 50 7.05 -2.01 0.96
N GLU A 51 7.44 -2.14 2.23
CA GLU A 51 8.70 -1.64 2.78
C GLU A 51 8.97 -0.22 2.32
N LYS A 52 10.13 0.10 1.75
CA LYS A 52 10.49 1.47 1.34
C LYS A 52 10.03 1.84 -0.07
N ASN A 53 9.45 0.89 -0.80
CA ASN A 53 9.12 1.05 -2.21
C ASN A 53 7.78 1.74 -2.44
N TRP A 54 6.96 1.93 -1.39
CA TRP A 54 5.62 2.52 -1.50
C TRP A 54 5.60 3.88 -2.22
N HIS A 55 6.56 4.76 -1.93
CA HIS A 55 6.59 6.10 -2.51
C HIS A 55 7.07 6.06 -3.97
N GLY A 56 8.05 5.20 -4.28
CA GLY A 56 8.47 4.93 -5.64
C GLY A 56 7.33 4.39 -6.51
N LEU A 57 6.57 3.43 -5.97
CA LEU A 57 5.42 2.86 -6.67
C LEU A 57 4.29 3.89 -6.84
N HIS A 58 4.02 4.71 -5.82
CA HIS A 58 3.10 5.84 -5.95
C HIS A 58 3.51 6.78 -7.09
N PHE A 59 4.78 7.13 -7.19
CA PHE A 59 5.31 7.96 -8.27
C PHE A 59 5.11 7.29 -9.64
N LEU A 60 5.37 5.99 -9.79
CA LEU A 60 5.15 5.32 -11.07
C LEU A 60 3.67 5.27 -11.48
N LEU A 61 2.75 5.22 -10.52
CA LEU A 61 1.31 5.24 -10.77
C LEU A 61 0.78 6.63 -11.11
N THR A 62 1.34 7.69 -10.53
CA THR A 62 0.75 9.04 -10.57
C THR A 62 1.61 10.11 -11.24
N GLY A 63 2.92 9.92 -11.28
CA GLY A 63 3.92 10.91 -11.69
C GLY A 63 4.17 12.01 -10.65
N THR A 64 3.64 11.88 -9.43
CA THR A 64 3.73 12.88 -8.35
C THR A 64 4.29 12.27 -7.07
N ALA A 65 4.68 13.12 -6.11
CA ALA A 65 5.16 12.66 -4.81
C ALA A 65 4.00 12.25 -3.89
N TRP A 66 2.98 13.10 -3.75
CA TRP A 66 1.89 12.84 -2.80
C TRP A 66 0.50 12.96 -3.43
N GLU A 67 0.40 13.65 -4.56
CA GLU A 67 -0.85 13.94 -5.25
C GLU A 67 -1.25 12.82 -6.24
N GLY A 68 -1.89 13.20 -7.35
CA GLY A 68 -2.32 12.27 -8.38
C GLY A 68 -3.84 12.09 -8.43
N ALA A 69 -4.29 11.49 -9.53
CA ALA A 69 -5.71 11.28 -9.78
C ALA A 69 -6.20 9.98 -9.11
N SER A 70 -7.35 10.08 -8.45
CA SER A 70 -8.07 8.91 -7.96
C SER A 70 -8.47 8.00 -9.15
N PRO A 71 -8.40 6.66 -8.99
CA PRO A 71 -8.04 5.94 -7.77
C PRO A 71 -6.55 5.56 -7.66
N LEU A 72 -5.70 5.94 -8.62
CA LEU A 72 -4.29 5.50 -8.65
C LEU A 72 -3.39 6.18 -7.60
N ASN A 73 -3.85 7.25 -6.96
CA ASN A 73 -3.13 7.92 -5.87
C ASN A 73 -3.29 7.26 -4.49
N PHE A 74 -4.03 6.15 -4.38
CA PHE A 74 -4.45 5.54 -3.10
C PHE A 74 -3.30 5.27 -2.11
N ILE A 75 -2.10 4.94 -2.63
CA ILE A 75 -0.91 4.64 -1.83
C ILE A 75 -0.54 5.81 -0.90
N ALA A 76 -0.63 7.06 -1.38
CA ALA A 76 -0.26 8.24 -0.59
C ALA A 76 -1.48 9.09 -0.15
N ALA A 77 -2.58 9.04 -0.91
CA ALA A 77 -3.74 9.91 -0.72
C ALA A 77 -5.08 9.19 -0.85
N GLY A 78 -6.16 9.85 -0.47
CA GLY A 78 -7.51 9.27 -0.48
C GLY A 78 -7.79 8.35 0.71
N GLY A 79 -8.92 7.66 0.67
CA GLY A 79 -9.43 6.88 1.80
C GLY A 79 -9.93 7.78 2.95
N GLN A 80 -10.45 7.14 3.98
CA GLN A 80 -10.88 7.80 5.22
C GLN A 80 -9.90 7.44 6.33
N ARG A 81 -9.44 8.44 7.12
CA ARG A 81 -8.61 8.16 8.31
C ARG A 81 -9.39 7.29 9.31
N VAL A 82 -8.73 6.29 9.85
CA VAL A 82 -9.24 5.48 10.96
C VAL A 82 -8.75 6.14 12.24
N GLY A 83 -9.63 6.91 12.89
CA GLY A 83 -9.32 7.61 14.14
C GLY A 83 -8.17 8.61 14.04
N GLU A 84 -7.44 8.74 15.15
CA GLU A 84 -6.29 9.65 15.31
C GLU A 84 -5.04 8.94 15.85
N GLU A 85 -5.14 7.63 16.10
CA GLU A 85 -4.10 6.77 16.64
C GLU A 85 -2.92 6.70 15.67
N ASP A 86 -1.73 6.97 16.18
CA ASP A 86 -0.50 6.86 15.40
C ASP A 86 -0.05 5.40 15.34
N VAL A 87 0.09 4.87 14.12
CA VAL A 87 0.64 3.51 13.89
C VAL A 87 2.08 3.56 13.37
N GLY A 88 2.73 4.73 13.44
CA GLY A 88 4.16 4.96 13.19
C GLY A 88 4.41 6.30 12.47
N TYR A 89 3.65 6.59 11.41
CA TYR A 89 3.64 7.88 10.70
C TYR A 89 2.21 8.42 10.48
N GLY A 90 1.43 8.45 11.55
CA GLY A 90 0.02 8.86 11.57
C GLY A 90 -0.95 7.69 11.48
N PRO A 91 -2.27 7.96 11.48
CA PRO A 91 -3.27 6.91 11.45
C PRO A 91 -3.39 6.26 10.06
N PRO A 92 -3.85 5.00 10.01
CA PRO A 92 -4.15 4.35 8.75
C PRO A 92 -5.27 5.08 8.00
N ARG A 93 -5.26 4.90 6.68
CA ARG A 93 -6.35 5.28 5.79
C ARG A 93 -7.06 4.03 5.32
N ALA A 94 -8.37 4.03 5.47
CA ALA A 94 -9.24 2.95 5.05
C ALA A 94 -9.92 3.25 3.70
N PHE A 95 -10.07 2.20 2.90
CA PHE A 95 -10.80 2.18 1.65
C PHE A 95 -11.89 1.11 1.73
N THR A 96 -13.11 1.51 1.40
CA THR A 96 -14.27 0.62 1.37
C THR A 96 -14.10 -0.49 0.32
N PRO A 97 -14.84 -1.61 0.42
CA PRO A 97 -14.79 -2.66 -0.59
C PRO A 97 -15.07 -2.17 -2.02
N GLN A 98 -15.93 -1.16 -2.18
CA GLN A 98 -16.18 -0.57 -3.49
C GLN A 98 -14.96 0.20 -4.00
N GLN A 99 -14.28 0.98 -3.14
CA GLN A 99 -13.05 1.66 -3.51
C GLN A 99 -11.92 0.67 -3.86
N VAL A 100 -11.81 -0.45 -3.14
CA VAL A 100 -10.84 -1.52 -3.46
C VAL A 100 -11.12 -2.09 -4.86
N LYS A 101 -12.39 -2.33 -5.22
CA LYS A 101 -12.76 -2.75 -6.58
C LYS A 101 -12.38 -1.71 -7.64
N ASP A 102 -12.60 -0.43 -7.35
CA ASP A 102 -12.27 0.66 -8.28
C ASP A 102 -10.75 0.81 -8.47
N ILE A 103 -9.97 0.70 -7.38
CA ILE A 103 -8.50 0.68 -7.41
C ILE A 103 -8.01 -0.53 -8.20
N SER A 104 -8.48 -1.74 -7.87
CA SER A 104 -8.09 -2.98 -8.54
C SER A 104 -8.32 -2.89 -10.05
N ARG A 105 -9.50 -2.42 -10.49
CA ARG A 105 -9.81 -2.20 -11.90
C ARG A 105 -8.89 -1.18 -12.56
N ALA A 106 -8.56 -0.08 -11.88
CA ALA A 106 -7.65 0.92 -12.44
C ALA A 106 -6.24 0.35 -12.63
N LEU A 107 -5.76 -0.47 -11.70
CA LEU A 107 -4.47 -1.15 -11.81
C LEU A 107 -4.44 -2.19 -12.94
N GLU A 108 -5.59 -2.74 -13.37
CA GLU A 108 -5.63 -3.64 -14.53
C GLU A 108 -5.23 -2.96 -15.85
N GLY A 109 -5.49 -1.66 -15.96
CA GLY A 109 -5.11 -0.86 -17.12
C GLY A 109 -3.67 -0.36 -17.09
N VAL A 110 -2.91 -0.69 -16.05
CA VAL A 110 -1.49 -0.32 -15.91
C VAL A 110 -0.65 -1.54 -16.27
N ASP A 111 0.22 -1.38 -17.27
CA ASP A 111 1.17 -2.40 -17.69
C ASP A 111 2.60 -2.07 -17.23
N GLY A 112 3.43 -3.11 -17.10
CA GLY A 112 4.81 -2.96 -16.67
C GLY A 112 5.64 -2.10 -17.60
N GLU A 113 5.40 -2.12 -18.92
CA GLU A 113 6.09 -1.23 -19.85
C GLU A 113 5.76 0.25 -19.62
N GLY A 114 4.51 0.56 -19.29
CA GLY A 114 4.06 1.91 -18.93
C GLY A 114 4.74 2.41 -17.67
N LEU A 115 4.91 1.55 -16.67
CA LEU A 115 5.66 1.85 -15.45
C LEU A 115 7.15 2.07 -15.75
N ARG A 116 7.78 1.21 -16.56
CA ARG A 116 9.17 1.39 -17.02
C ARG A 116 9.39 2.73 -17.70
N ARG A 117 8.46 3.17 -18.56
CA ARG A 117 8.55 4.48 -19.23
C ARG A 117 8.40 5.67 -18.27
N ARG A 118 7.77 5.49 -17.11
CA ARG A 118 7.59 6.53 -16.09
C ARG A 118 8.74 6.58 -15.09
N PHE A 119 9.48 5.48 -14.94
CA PHE A 119 10.63 5.45 -14.05
C PHE A 119 11.69 6.46 -14.51
N ASN A 120 12.05 7.35 -13.59
CA ASN A 120 13.06 8.37 -13.83
C ASN A 120 13.72 8.69 -12.48
N ALA A 121 14.79 7.95 -12.18
CA ALA A 121 15.53 8.05 -10.93
C ALA A 121 15.91 9.50 -10.56
N ARG A 122 16.43 10.27 -11.52
CA ARG A 122 16.77 11.69 -11.29
C ARG A 122 15.54 12.51 -10.91
N LYS A 123 14.41 12.30 -11.60
CA LYS A 123 13.18 13.01 -11.29
C LYS A 123 12.61 12.62 -9.93
N MET A 124 12.74 11.36 -9.55
CA MET A 124 12.35 10.85 -8.24
C MET A 124 13.18 11.52 -7.14
N ASP A 125 14.50 11.66 -7.34
CA ASP A 125 15.34 12.40 -6.38
C ASP A 125 14.99 13.89 -6.32
N GLU A 126 14.73 14.54 -7.47
CA GLU A 126 14.30 15.96 -7.52
C GLU A 126 12.97 16.21 -6.80
N LEU A 127 12.07 15.22 -6.78
CA LEU A 127 10.79 15.27 -6.10
C LEU A 127 10.86 14.75 -4.66
N GLU A 128 12.06 14.42 -4.18
CA GLU A 128 12.32 13.87 -2.84
C GLU A 128 11.51 12.59 -2.58
N ILE A 129 11.30 11.76 -3.61
CA ILE A 129 10.61 10.48 -3.50
C ILE A 129 11.41 9.58 -2.56
N TYR A 130 10.79 9.19 -1.45
CA TYR A 130 11.39 8.29 -0.46
C TYR A 130 11.75 6.93 -1.11
N PRO A 131 12.89 6.29 -0.77
CA PRO A 131 13.87 6.67 0.27
C PRO A 131 14.92 7.71 -0.17
N GLN A 132 14.81 8.27 -1.38
CA GLN A 132 15.83 9.08 -2.08
C GLN A 132 17.07 8.24 -2.45
N GLY A 133 17.93 8.81 -3.30
CA GLY A 133 19.13 8.13 -3.82
C GLY A 133 18.81 7.16 -4.95
N TRP A 134 17.67 7.36 -5.64
CA TRP A 134 17.27 6.52 -6.76
C TRP A 134 18.29 6.56 -7.90
N SER A 135 18.94 7.71 -8.10
CA SER A 135 19.97 7.87 -9.14
C SER A 135 21.37 7.44 -8.71
N ASP A 136 21.60 7.22 -7.42
CA ASP A 136 22.85 6.70 -6.87
C ASP A 136 22.86 5.15 -6.85
N ASN A 137 21.69 4.52 -6.85
CA ASN A 137 21.50 3.06 -6.91
C ASN A 137 21.53 2.52 -8.34
N ASP A 138 21.58 1.19 -8.48
CA ASP A 138 21.34 0.55 -9.78
C ASP A 138 19.89 0.79 -10.21
N ALA A 139 19.74 1.54 -11.30
CA ALA A 139 18.45 1.95 -11.81
C ALA A 139 17.61 0.78 -12.33
N GLU A 140 18.25 -0.27 -12.88
CA GLU A 140 17.53 -1.44 -13.39
C GLU A 140 17.06 -2.30 -12.21
N GLU A 141 17.92 -2.57 -11.23
CA GLU A 141 17.56 -3.32 -10.02
C GLU A 141 16.42 -2.63 -9.25
N SER A 142 16.50 -1.31 -9.11
CA SER A 142 15.46 -0.50 -8.46
C SER A 142 14.12 -0.59 -9.21
N LEU A 143 14.17 -0.56 -10.54
CA LEU A 143 12.98 -0.66 -11.39
C LEU A 143 12.39 -2.07 -11.36
N GLU A 144 13.21 -3.11 -11.42
CA GLU A 144 12.77 -4.51 -11.31
C GLU A 144 12.05 -4.74 -9.97
N SER A 145 12.64 -4.30 -8.86
CA SER A 145 12.02 -4.38 -7.53
C SER A 145 10.66 -3.67 -7.47
N LEU A 146 10.55 -2.46 -8.04
CA LEU A 146 9.27 -1.73 -8.10
C LEU A 146 8.20 -2.44 -8.95
N LEU A 147 8.61 -3.17 -9.98
CA LEU A 147 7.68 -3.92 -10.83
C LEU A 147 7.21 -5.22 -10.18
N GLU A 148 8.09 -5.92 -9.47
CA GLU A 148 7.73 -7.08 -8.64
C GLU A 148 6.71 -6.69 -7.58
N ASP A 149 6.97 -5.58 -6.88
CA ASP A 149 6.06 -5.00 -5.89
C ASP A 149 4.72 -4.58 -6.49
N PHE A 150 4.74 -4.00 -7.70
CA PHE A 150 3.51 -3.67 -8.42
C PHE A 150 2.67 -4.92 -8.73
N ASP A 151 3.30 -6.00 -9.19
CA ASP A 151 2.61 -7.25 -9.51
C ASP A 151 2.03 -7.92 -8.26
N ALA A 152 2.76 -7.88 -7.14
CA ALA A 152 2.29 -8.33 -5.83
C ALA A 152 1.07 -7.49 -5.37
N LEU A 153 1.16 -6.16 -5.43
CA LEU A 153 0.08 -5.25 -5.05
C LEU A 153 -1.17 -5.45 -5.91
N ARG A 154 -1.00 -5.61 -7.22
CA ARG A 154 -2.10 -5.86 -8.15
C ARG A 154 -2.81 -7.17 -7.84
N SER A 155 -2.06 -8.23 -7.54
CA SER A 155 -2.62 -9.54 -7.16
C SER A 155 -3.37 -9.46 -5.83
N PHE A 156 -2.74 -8.85 -4.83
CA PHE A 156 -3.32 -8.62 -3.50
C PHE A 156 -4.65 -7.85 -3.55
N LEU A 157 -4.70 -6.76 -4.33
CA LEU A 157 -5.92 -5.95 -4.46
C LEU A 157 -7.00 -6.61 -5.33
N ARG A 158 -6.61 -7.43 -6.31
CA ARG A 158 -7.56 -8.26 -7.07
C ARG A 158 -8.27 -9.25 -6.16
N GLU A 159 -7.53 -10.00 -5.35
CA GLU A 159 -8.12 -10.93 -4.39
C GLU A 159 -9.05 -10.22 -3.41
N GLY A 160 -8.62 -9.08 -2.84
CA GLY A 160 -9.45 -8.27 -1.96
C GLY A 160 -10.74 -7.79 -2.62
N ALA A 161 -10.66 -7.35 -3.88
CA ALA A 161 -11.82 -6.93 -4.66
C ALA A 161 -12.81 -8.09 -4.93
N GLU A 162 -12.30 -9.27 -5.25
CA GLU A 162 -13.09 -10.50 -5.48
C GLU A 162 -13.79 -10.98 -4.21
N GLN A 163 -13.12 -10.90 -3.06
CA GLN A 163 -13.65 -11.28 -1.76
C GLN A 163 -14.52 -10.21 -1.09
N GLY A 164 -14.65 -9.02 -1.70
CA GLY A 164 -15.41 -7.92 -1.12
C GLY A 164 -14.79 -7.35 0.15
N GLN A 165 -13.47 -7.44 0.28
CA GLN A 165 -12.69 -6.90 1.40
C GLN A 165 -12.42 -5.40 1.23
N ALA A 166 -12.25 -4.73 2.35
CA ALA A 166 -11.72 -3.39 2.46
C ALA A 166 -10.19 -3.40 2.53
N LEU A 167 -9.57 -2.23 2.45
CA LEU A 167 -8.12 -2.04 2.51
C LEU A 167 -7.76 -0.97 3.53
N LEU A 168 -6.77 -1.26 4.36
CA LEU A 168 -6.03 -0.30 5.18
C LEU A 168 -4.68 -0.01 4.51
N VAL A 169 -4.32 1.26 4.45
CA VAL A 169 -3.00 1.74 4.00
C VAL A 169 -2.38 2.53 5.14
N TYR A 170 -1.17 2.17 5.55
CA TYR A 170 -0.48 2.81 6.67
C TYR A 170 1.03 2.84 6.48
N LEU A 171 1.67 3.77 7.19
CA LEU A 171 3.11 3.98 7.20
C LEU A 171 3.63 3.80 8.63
N ASN A 172 4.75 3.07 8.80
CA ASN A 172 5.38 2.81 10.10
C ASN A 172 6.92 2.79 10.08
#